data_AF-A0A7X0H7K0-F1
#
_entry.id   AF-A0A7X0H7K0-F1
#
_cell.length_a   1.000
_cell.length_b   1.000
_cell.length_c   1.000
_cell.angle_alpha   90.00
_cell.angle_beta   90.00
_cell.angle_gamma   90.00
#
_symmetry.space_group_name_H-M   'P 1'
#
loop_
_entity.id
_entity.type
_entity.pdbx_description
1 polymer ?
#
loop_
_entity_poly.entity_id
_entity_poly.type
_entity_poly.pdbx_seq_one_letter_code
_entity_poly.pdbx_strand_id
1 'polypeptide(L)'
;MMDWRGVALCGFGLSGLLLGGVPAVDAQELIGAEAALKQWLEPQEEEATPEQEPAEDPLRADLKKFTEAWPAMSPEDAATGWIALYDRWAEAPKNEAGGFGDPYGFGGGFGGYRGQFGDDDESGPLTLPDVVRAIPGPDAWPALMDQVDAREAEEGKLTESALRLLVSYLDDDMDKFLAEAEQTIKTAQKAGSHYSEYLVEAIAPLTDIRGEQKEGVDEIRARIQRAKANPDAFYEFEVPDLVTLYGEDEARALLEEIVVLSVEGIGIEVGDATRQLATRIATEKIDDLAVPRWGLVWAVDEDNMALYEALDKKYGQKKKPQAEGGDEGLVDMIKQLGGFGQSRGFDPYYDNYEP
;
A
#
# COMPACT_ATOMS: atom_id res chain seq x y z
N MET A 1 -43.06 -31.50 -4.43
CA MET A 1 -42.84 -30.87 -5.75
C MET A 1 -41.50 -30.18 -5.63
N MET A 2 -40.39 -30.76 -6.12
CA MET A 2 -39.88 -30.63 -7.51
C MET A 2 -40.04 -29.17 -7.98
N ASP A 3 -38.98 -28.43 -8.34
CA ASP A 3 -37.96 -28.81 -9.32
C ASP A 3 -36.70 -27.91 -9.21
N TRP A 4 -35.64 -28.40 -9.82
CA TRP A 4 -34.23 -28.03 -9.87
C TRP A 4 -33.95 -27.06 -11.05
N ARG A 5 -32.88 -26.24 -10.98
CA ARG A 5 -31.86 -25.96 -12.04
C ARG A 5 -31.21 -24.58 -11.94
N GLY A 6 -29.87 -24.58 -12.04
CA GLY A 6 -29.08 -23.38 -12.37
C GLY A 6 -27.60 -23.54 -12.03
N VAL A 7 -26.85 -24.24 -12.89
CA VAL A 7 -25.39 -24.42 -12.84
C VAL A 7 -24.67 -23.18 -13.39
N ALA A 8 -23.58 -22.75 -12.75
CA ALA A 8 -22.50 -22.00 -13.40
C ALA A 8 -21.15 -22.45 -12.84
N LEU A 9 -20.23 -22.78 -13.76
CA LEU A 9 -18.91 -23.36 -13.57
C LEU A 9 -17.90 -22.36 -12.98
N CYS A 10 -17.11 -22.79 -11.99
CA CYS A 10 -15.84 -22.18 -11.61
C CYS A 10 -14.73 -22.69 -12.55
N GLY A 11 -14.04 -21.77 -13.21
CA GLY A 11 -12.78 -22.06 -13.92
C GLY A 11 -11.61 -21.97 -12.94
N PHE A 12 -10.96 -23.10 -12.66
CA PHE A 12 -9.68 -23.15 -11.94
C PHE A 12 -8.53 -22.88 -12.91
N GLY A 13 -7.76 -21.82 -12.64
CA GLY A 13 -6.48 -21.55 -13.29
C GLY A 13 -5.37 -22.37 -12.61
N LEU A 14 -4.88 -23.38 -13.32
CA LEU A 14 -3.66 -24.12 -13.02
C LEU A 14 -2.46 -23.34 -13.57
N SER A 15 -1.56 -22.88 -12.72
CA SER A 15 -0.20 -22.49 -13.12
C SER A 15 0.75 -22.51 -11.92
N GLY A 16 1.76 -23.38 -11.98
CA GLY A 16 2.96 -23.25 -11.15
C GLY A 16 3.45 -24.54 -10.49
N LEU A 17 4.05 -25.45 -11.26
CA LEU A 17 5.11 -26.35 -10.75
C LEU A 17 5.86 -27.01 -11.92
N LEU A 18 6.91 -26.33 -12.38
CA LEU A 18 7.99 -26.97 -13.12
C LEU A 18 9.29 -26.53 -12.44
N LEU A 19 9.86 -27.45 -11.66
CA LEU A 19 11.31 -27.72 -11.53
C LEU A 19 11.48 -28.76 -10.42
N GLY A 20 11.18 -30.01 -10.76
CA GLY A 20 11.47 -31.18 -9.94
C GLY A 20 11.41 -32.41 -10.85
N GLY A 21 12.50 -33.18 -10.91
CA GLY A 21 12.59 -34.35 -11.78
C GLY A 21 11.39 -35.27 -11.57
N VAL A 22 10.66 -35.53 -12.65
CA VAL A 22 9.52 -36.44 -12.66
C VAL A 22 10.05 -37.85 -12.36
N PRO A 23 9.76 -38.46 -11.19
CA PRO A 23 9.96 -39.89 -11.06
C PRO A 23 9.07 -40.57 -12.10
N ALA A 24 9.53 -41.66 -12.70
CA ALA A 24 8.75 -42.41 -13.67
C ALA A 24 7.35 -42.65 -13.07
N VAL A 25 6.36 -41.92 -13.59
CA VAL A 25 4.97 -42.11 -13.23
C VAL A 25 4.61 -43.43 -13.88
N ASP A 26 4.53 -44.48 -13.07
CA ASP A 26 3.88 -45.73 -13.48
C ASP A 26 2.56 -45.34 -14.14
N ALA A 27 2.28 -45.94 -15.29
CA ALA A 27 1.04 -45.73 -16.03
C ALA A 27 -0.14 -46.14 -15.14
N GLN A 28 -0.56 -45.22 -14.27
CA GLN A 28 -1.80 -45.32 -13.52
C GLN A 28 -2.89 -45.47 -14.56
N GLU A 29 -3.58 -46.61 -14.50
CA GLU A 29 -4.76 -46.88 -15.30
C GLU A 29 -5.61 -45.62 -15.29
N LEU A 30 -5.83 -45.07 -16.49
CA LEU A 30 -6.73 -43.95 -16.68
C LEU A 30 -8.12 -44.41 -16.22
N ILE A 31 -8.43 -44.13 -14.96
CA ILE A 31 -9.76 -44.23 -14.39
C ILE A 31 -10.63 -43.34 -15.26
N GLY A 32 -11.45 -43.96 -16.10
CA GLY A 32 -12.26 -43.25 -17.09
C GLY A 32 -13.09 -42.14 -16.44
N ALA A 33 -13.50 -41.14 -17.21
CA ALA A 33 -14.14 -39.91 -16.73
C ALA A 33 -15.29 -40.16 -15.73
N GLU A 34 -16.00 -41.28 -15.85
CA GLU A 34 -17.10 -41.69 -14.97
C GLU A 34 -16.62 -42.12 -13.56
N ALA A 35 -15.45 -42.76 -13.45
CA ALA A 35 -14.83 -43.10 -12.18
C ALA A 35 -14.25 -41.85 -11.48
N ALA A 36 -13.64 -40.94 -12.25
CA ALA A 36 -13.17 -39.66 -11.72
C ALA A 36 -14.33 -38.80 -11.17
N LEU A 37 -15.44 -38.73 -11.90
CA LEU A 37 -16.66 -38.04 -11.43
C LEU A 37 -17.24 -38.68 -10.17
N LYS A 38 -17.20 -40.01 -10.06
CA LYS A 38 -17.68 -40.71 -8.87
C LYS A 38 -16.79 -40.45 -7.64
N GLN A 39 -15.48 -40.41 -7.81
CA GLN A 39 -14.53 -40.09 -6.74
C GLN A 39 -14.65 -38.63 -6.27
N TRP A 40 -15.05 -37.73 -7.17
CA TRP A 40 -15.29 -36.32 -6.85
C TRP A 40 -16.64 -36.07 -6.16
N LEU A 41 -17.62 -36.95 -6.40
CA LEU A 41 -18.96 -36.89 -5.81
C LEU A 41 -19.08 -37.68 -4.50
N GLU A 42 -18.18 -38.64 -4.24
CA GLU A 42 -18.04 -39.22 -2.91
C GLU A 42 -17.52 -38.12 -1.98
N PRO A 43 -18.28 -37.76 -0.92
CA PRO A 43 -17.81 -36.83 0.09
C PRO A 43 -16.47 -37.36 0.59
N GLN A 44 -15.41 -36.61 0.33
CA GLN A 44 -14.16 -36.87 1.01
C GLN A 44 -14.49 -36.67 2.49
N GLU A 45 -14.54 -37.76 3.27
CA GLU A 45 -14.31 -37.65 4.70
C GLU A 45 -12.87 -37.16 4.83
N GLU A 46 -12.70 -35.84 4.70
CA GLU A 46 -11.53 -35.15 5.22
C GLU A 46 -11.50 -35.57 6.69
N GLU A 47 -10.57 -36.46 7.03
CA GLU A 47 -10.21 -36.69 8.42
C GLU A 47 -9.86 -35.31 8.96
N ALA A 48 -10.82 -34.69 9.65
CA ALA A 48 -10.66 -33.38 10.24
C ALA A 48 -9.41 -33.47 11.10
N THR A 49 -8.33 -32.88 10.59
CA THR A 49 -7.11 -32.74 11.37
C THR A 49 -7.57 -32.01 12.62
N PRO A 50 -7.42 -32.58 13.83
CA PRO A 50 -7.97 -31.97 15.03
C PRO A 50 -7.50 -30.52 15.04
N GLU A 51 -8.48 -29.62 14.93
CA GLU A 51 -8.27 -28.19 14.85
C GLU A 51 -7.59 -27.79 16.16
N GLN A 52 -6.27 -27.67 16.10
CA GLN A 52 -5.48 -27.37 17.26
C GLN A 52 -5.70 -25.89 17.50
N GLU A 53 -6.53 -25.56 18.49
CA GLU A 53 -6.82 -24.17 18.86
C GLU A 53 -5.50 -23.39 18.87
N PRO A 54 -5.37 -22.33 18.04
CA PRO A 54 -4.14 -21.57 18.00
C PRO A 54 -3.85 -21.07 19.42
N ALA A 55 -2.63 -21.31 19.89
CA ALA A 55 -2.23 -20.87 21.22
C ALA A 55 -2.44 -19.35 21.33
N GLU A 56 -3.25 -18.94 22.31
CA GLU A 56 -3.58 -17.52 22.54
C GLU A 56 -2.31 -16.69 22.71
N ASP A 57 -2.18 -15.58 21.96
CA ASP A 57 -1.07 -14.65 22.08
C ASP A 57 -1.03 -14.09 23.51
N PRO A 58 0.05 -14.33 24.29
CA PRO A 58 0.13 -13.87 25.68
C PRO A 58 0.00 -12.35 25.81
N LEU A 59 0.40 -11.56 24.80
CA LEU A 59 0.23 -10.11 24.82
C LEU A 59 -1.22 -9.69 24.68
N ARG A 60 -2.02 -10.43 23.90
CA ARG A 60 -3.46 -10.18 23.77
C ARG A 60 -4.21 -10.48 25.07
N ALA A 61 -3.86 -11.59 25.73
CA ALA A 61 -4.40 -11.91 27.05
C ALA A 61 -4.08 -10.82 28.08
N ASP A 62 -2.87 -10.23 28.01
CA ASP A 62 -2.47 -9.15 28.91
C ASP A 62 -3.12 -7.80 28.56
N LEU A 63 -3.28 -7.47 27.28
CA LEU A 63 -4.09 -6.33 26.83
C LEU A 63 -5.50 -6.42 27.40
N LYS A 64 -6.17 -7.56 27.25
CA LYS A 64 -7.53 -7.79 27.75
C LYS A 64 -7.62 -7.59 29.26
N LYS A 65 -6.72 -8.22 30.02
CA LYS A 65 -6.66 -8.05 31.49
C LYS A 65 -6.46 -6.59 31.89
N PHE A 66 -5.58 -5.89 31.18
CA PHE A 66 -5.33 -4.48 31.41
C PHE A 66 -6.60 -3.64 31.14
N THR A 67 -7.23 -3.82 29.98
CA THR A 67 -8.47 -3.13 29.57
C THR A 67 -9.61 -3.33 30.59
N GLU A 68 -9.75 -4.53 31.15
CA GLU A 68 -10.76 -4.84 32.18
C GLU A 68 -10.43 -4.20 33.55
N ALA A 69 -9.15 -4.05 33.88
CA ALA A 69 -8.71 -3.65 35.22
C ALA A 69 -8.47 -2.13 35.38
N TRP A 70 -8.00 -1.44 34.33
CA TRP A 70 -7.60 -0.04 34.45
C TRP A 70 -8.71 0.93 34.92
N PRO A 71 -10.02 0.72 34.65
CA PRO A 71 -11.05 1.64 35.16
C PRO A 71 -11.14 1.69 36.69
N ALA A 72 -10.53 0.71 37.39
CA ALA A 72 -10.45 0.67 38.85
C ALA A 72 -9.05 1.04 39.40
N MET A 73 -8.08 1.32 38.53
CA MET A 73 -6.73 1.75 38.91
C MET A 73 -6.69 3.25 39.21
N SER A 74 -5.64 3.71 39.89
CA SER A 74 -5.34 5.15 39.87
C SER A 74 -4.87 5.57 38.47
N PRO A 75 -4.99 6.86 38.13
CA PRO A 75 -4.45 7.40 36.88
C PRO A 75 -2.97 7.05 36.65
N GLU A 76 -2.15 7.10 37.70
CA GLU A 76 -0.71 6.79 37.62
C GLU A 76 -0.46 5.30 37.34
N ASP A 77 -1.18 4.41 38.04
CA ASP A 77 -1.05 2.96 37.87
C ASP A 77 -1.55 2.53 36.48
N ALA A 78 -2.63 3.15 35.99
CA ALA A 78 -3.15 2.91 34.65
C ALA A 78 -2.14 3.33 33.57
N ALA A 79 -1.55 4.53 33.70
CA ALA A 79 -0.52 5.01 32.79
C ALA A 79 0.71 4.09 32.77
N THR A 80 1.20 3.69 33.95
CA THR A 80 2.34 2.76 34.07
C THR A 80 2.01 1.39 33.47
N GLY A 81 0.82 0.85 33.73
CA GLY A 81 0.38 -0.41 33.17
C GLY A 81 0.30 -0.38 31.65
N TRP A 82 -0.19 0.72 31.07
CA TRP A 82 -0.25 0.87 29.61
C TRP A 82 1.14 1.02 28.97
N ILE A 83 2.05 1.81 29.56
CA ILE A 83 3.43 1.93 29.05
C ILE A 83 4.14 0.57 29.06
N ALA A 84 3.99 -0.21 30.15
CA ALA A 84 4.55 -1.55 30.22
C ALA A 84 4.00 -2.49 29.13
N LEU A 85 2.72 -2.34 28.78
CA LEU A 85 2.10 -3.10 27.68
C LEU A 85 2.64 -2.66 26.32
N TYR A 86 2.78 -1.36 26.10
CA TYR A 86 3.36 -0.78 24.88
C TYR A 86 4.79 -1.28 24.66
N ASP A 87 5.61 -1.27 25.70
CA ASP A 87 7.02 -1.71 25.63
C ASP A 87 7.14 -3.18 25.26
N ARG A 88 6.34 -4.03 25.91
CA ARG A 88 6.32 -5.46 25.60
C ARG A 88 5.87 -5.73 24.18
N TRP A 89 4.91 -4.96 23.67
CA TRP A 89 4.51 -5.04 22.26
C TRP A 89 5.64 -4.58 21.32
N ALA A 90 6.33 -3.48 21.65
CA ALA A 90 7.42 -2.95 20.86
C ALA A 90 8.65 -3.89 20.81
N GLU A 91 8.91 -4.62 21.90
CA GLU A 91 9.99 -5.61 22.05
C GLU A 91 9.61 -7.02 21.55
N ALA A 92 8.32 -7.29 21.33
CA ALA A 92 7.85 -8.60 20.89
C ALA A 92 8.60 -9.03 19.63
N PRO A 93 9.00 -10.31 19.52
CA PRO A 93 9.62 -10.82 18.30
C PRO A 93 8.69 -10.55 17.14
N LYS A 94 9.11 -9.64 16.28
CA LYS A 94 8.49 -9.45 15.00
C LYS A 94 8.81 -10.69 14.19
N ASN A 95 7.90 -11.66 14.25
CA ASN A 95 8.02 -12.91 13.51
C ASN A 95 8.39 -12.61 12.05
N GLU A 96 9.23 -13.47 11.45
CA GLU A 96 9.85 -13.27 10.13
C GLU A 96 8.83 -13.13 8.98
N ALA A 97 7.53 -13.29 9.27
CA ALA A 97 6.40 -13.03 8.37
C ALA A 97 5.76 -11.62 8.54
N GLY A 98 6.24 -10.75 9.43
CA GLY A 98 5.55 -9.48 9.72
C GLY A 98 6.23 -8.57 10.74
N GLY A 99 7.42 -8.06 10.42
CA GLY A 99 7.94 -6.82 10.98
C GLY A 99 6.92 -5.70 10.88
N PHE A 100 6.35 -5.24 12.01
CA PHE A 100 5.20 -4.31 11.98
C PHE A 100 4.20 -4.86 10.96
N GLY A 101 3.65 -6.05 11.25
CA GLY A 101 2.86 -6.82 10.31
C GLY A 101 1.97 -5.91 9.50
N ASP A 102 2.17 -5.94 8.18
CA ASP A 102 1.41 -5.21 7.19
C ASP A 102 -0.05 -5.11 7.67
N PRO A 103 -0.52 -3.95 8.19
CA PRO A 103 -1.84 -3.81 8.77
C PRO A 103 -2.92 -4.05 7.71
N TYR A 104 -2.51 -4.08 6.44
CA TYR A 104 -3.34 -4.34 5.29
C TYR A 104 -3.14 -5.72 4.67
N GLY A 105 -2.28 -6.59 5.22
CA GLY A 105 -2.12 -7.98 4.76
C GLY A 105 -1.90 -8.13 3.25
N PHE A 106 -1.29 -7.15 2.59
CA PHE A 106 -0.99 -7.17 1.17
C PHE A 106 0.12 -8.16 0.81
N GLY A 107 1.00 -8.46 1.77
CA GLY A 107 2.07 -9.44 1.63
C GLY A 107 1.60 -10.91 1.64
N GLY A 108 0.85 -11.34 0.62
CA GLY A 108 0.74 -12.76 0.28
C GLY A 108 -0.67 -13.34 0.20
N GLY A 109 -1.53 -12.77 -0.64
CA GLY A 109 -2.67 -13.46 -1.22
C GLY A 109 -4.03 -13.05 -0.66
N PHE A 110 -4.67 -12.03 -1.26
CA PHE A 110 -6.11 -11.76 -1.42
C PHE A 110 -7.15 -12.14 -0.32
N GLY A 111 -6.75 -12.53 0.89
CA GLY A 111 -7.63 -13.10 1.92
C GLY A 111 -7.56 -12.40 3.28
N GLY A 112 -6.88 -11.26 3.38
CA GLY A 112 -6.60 -10.58 4.64
C GLY A 112 -7.34 -9.27 4.88
N TYR A 113 -8.57 -9.09 4.38
CA TYR A 113 -9.44 -7.98 4.80
C TYR A 113 -9.91 -8.18 6.25
N ARG A 114 -8.98 -8.09 7.22
CA ARG A 114 -9.28 -8.09 8.66
C ARG A 114 -9.97 -6.77 8.99
N GLY A 115 -11.28 -6.71 8.76
CA GLY A 115 -12.11 -5.57 9.16
C GLY A 115 -13.29 -5.23 8.25
N GLN A 116 -13.39 -5.76 7.02
CA GLN A 116 -14.54 -5.43 6.16
C GLN A 116 -15.73 -6.40 6.34
N PHE A 117 -15.51 -7.57 6.94
CA PHE A 117 -16.55 -8.59 7.15
C PHE A 117 -16.60 -9.08 8.60
N GLY A 118 -16.73 -8.16 9.57
CA GLY A 118 -17.43 -8.39 10.85
C GLY A 118 -16.94 -9.46 11.83
N ASP A 119 -15.96 -10.29 11.48
CA ASP A 119 -15.42 -11.31 12.37
C ASP A 119 -14.10 -10.80 12.94
N ASP A 120 -14.17 -10.33 14.18
CA ASP A 120 -13.02 -10.04 15.02
C ASP A 120 -12.26 -11.35 15.27
N ASP A 121 -11.47 -11.78 14.29
CA ASP A 121 -10.60 -12.94 14.47
C ASP A 121 -9.51 -12.55 15.49
N GLU A 122 -9.79 -12.82 16.76
CA GLU A 122 -8.92 -12.58 17.91
C GLU A 122 -7.64 -13.44 17.86
N SER A 123 -7.49 -14.36 16.90
CA SER A 123 -6.33 -15.26 16.83
C SER A 123 -5.06 -14.61 16.26
N GLY A 124 -5.17 -13.49 15.52
CA GLY A 124 -4.02 -12.84 14.92
C GLY A 124 -3.17 -12.02 15.91
N PRO A 125 -1.90 -11.73 15.56
CA PRO A 125 -0.97 -11.01 16.43
C PRO A 125 -1.52 -9.64 16.85
N LEU A 126 -1.09 -9.17 18.02
CA LEU A 126 -1.44 -7.86 18.54
C LEU A 126 -0.89 -6.73 17.65
N THR A 127 -1.77 -5.82 17.19
CA THR A 127 -1.39 -4.70 16.32
C THR A 127 -1.20 -3.39 17.11
N LEU A 128 -0.51 -2.40 16.54
CA LEU A 128 -0.40 -1.06 17.16
C LEU A 128 -1.79 -0.44 17.42
N PRO A 129 -2.75 -0.46 16.47
CA PRO A 129 -4.11 -0.01 16.74
C PRO A 129 -4.76 -0.66 17.96
N ASP A 130 -4.52 -1.95 18.22
CA ASP A 130 -5.08 -2.63 19.40
C ASP A 130 -4.50 -2.07 20.70
N VAL A 131 -3.19 -1.82 20.74
CA VAL A 131 -2.52 -1.20 21.90
C VAL A 131 -3.00 0.24 22.12
N VAL A 132 -3.13 1.02 21.04
CA VAL A 132 -3.62 2.41 21.07
C VAL A 132 -5.07 2.48 21.56
N ARG A 133 -5.94 1.54 21.17
CA ARG A 133 -7.34 1.49 21.66
C ARG A 133 -7.44 1.21 23.16
N ALA A 134 -6.42 0.61 23.76
CA ALA A 134 -6.38 0.34 25.19
C ALA A 134 -5.78 1.48 26.03
N ILE A 135 -5.49 2.65 25.44
CA ILE A 135 -5.04 3.83 26.20
C ILE A 135 -6.06 4.14 27.32
N PRO A 136 -5.60 4.34 28.56
CA PRO A 136 -6.45 4.77 29.67
C PRO A 136 -7.24 6.06 29.39
N GLY A 137 -8.26 6.31 30.20
CA GLY A 137 -9.08 7.52 30.12
C GLY A 137 -8.27 8.83 30.28
N PRO A 138 -8.86 9.99 29.92
CA PRO A 138 -8.19 11.28 29.95
C PRO A 138 -7.61 11.70 31.32
N ASP A 139 -8.12 11.12 32.40
CA ASP A 139 -7.62 11.32 33.76
C ASP A 139 -6.20 10.79 33.96
N ALA A 140 -5.79 9.76 33.20
CA ALA A 140 -4.45 9.17 33.23
C ALA A 140 -3.46 9.79 32.24
N TRP A 141 -3.90 10.64 31.31
CA TRP A 141 -3.01 11.22 30.31
C TRP A 141 -1.88 12.06 30.89
N PRO A 142 -2.08 12.90 31.94
CA PRO A 142 -0.96 13.62 32.57
C PRO A 142 0.13 12.68 33.09
N ALA A 143 -0.24 11.59 33.75
CA ALA A 143 0.73 10.61 34.23
C ALA A 143 1.42 9.85 33.09
N LEU A 144 0.73 9.64 31.96
CA LEU A 144 1.30 9.06 30.75
C LEU A 144 2.35 9.99 30.15
N MET A 145 2.03 11.28 30.02
CA MET A 145 2.93 12.32 29.51
C MET A 145 4.19 12.42 30.35
N ASP A 146 4.04 12.53 31.68
CA ASP A 146 5.17 12.59 32.62
C ASP A 146 6.08 11.37 32.48
N GLN A 147 5.50 10.18 32.32
CA GLN A 147 6.26 8.95 32.14
C GLN A 147 7.04 8.93 30.83
N VAL A 148 6.43 9.39 29.72
CA VAL A 148 7.08 9.44 28.40
C VAL A 148 8.17 10.51 28.34
N ASP A 149 7.92 11.69 28.91
CA ASP A 149 8.89 12.78 28.99
C ASP A 149 10.09 12.40 29.88
N ALA A 150 9.88 11.55 30.89
CA ALA A 150 10.96 11.02 31.74
C ALA A 150 11.85 9.96 31.05
N ARG A 151 11.44 9.41 29.90
CA ARG A 151 12.23 8.42 29.16
C ARG A 151 13.40 9.09 28.45
N GLU A 152 14.55 8.42 28.46
CA GLU A 152 15.64 8.79 27.56
C GLU A 152 15.21 8.53 26.11
N ALA A 153 15.31 9.56 25.26
CA ALA A 153 15.01 9.41 23.85
C ALA A 153 15.99 8.44 23.20
N GLU A 154 15.50 7.28 22.78
CA GLU A 154 16.29 6.31 22.04
C GLU A 154 16.34 6.69 20.56
N GLU A 155 17.42 7.38 20.16
CA GLU A 155 17.59 7.83 18.78
C GLU A 155 17.51 6.66 17.79
N GLY A 156 16.67 6.81 16.77
CA GLY A 156 16.52 5.85 15.68
C GLY A 156 15.50 4.73 15.92
N LYS A 157 14.87 4.64 17.09
CA LYS A 157 13.77 3.68 17.30
C LYS A 157 12.42 4.28 16.92
N LEU A 158 11.85 3.79 15.83
CA LEU A 158 10.55 4.25 15.30
C LEU A 158 9.40 4.10 16.32
N THR A 159 9.42 3.06 17.15
CA THR A 159 8.43 2.85 18.21
C THR A 159 8.48 3.96 19.26
N GLU A 160 9.68 4.36 19.70
CA GLU A 160 9.82 5.47 20.65
C GLU A 160 9.35 6.80 20.05
N SER A 161 9.67 7.07 18.78
CA SER A 161 9.14 8.27 18.09
C SER A 161 7.61 8.24 17.96
N ALA A 162 7.02 7.08 17.61
CA ALA A 162 5.57 6.94 17.52
C ALA A 162 4.87 7.12 18.88
N LEU A 163 5.47 6.66 19.98
CA LEU A 163 4.96 6.87 21.33
C LEU A 163 4.93 8.36 21.69
N ARG A 164 6.01 9.10 21.43
CA ARG A 164 6.08 10.55 21.69
C ARG A 164 5.10 11.34 20.83
N LEU A 165 4.94 10.95 19.56
CA LEU A 165 3.94 11.51 18.66
C LEU A 165 2.51 11.30 19.18
N LEU A 166 2.19 10.10 19.66
CA LEU A 166 0.88 9.80 20.24
C LEU A 166 0.63 10.64 21.51
N VAL A 167 1.61 10.74 22.39
CA VAL A 167 1.46 11.45 23.66
C VAL A 167 1.33 12.96 23.44
N SER A 168 2.06 13.54 22.49
CA SER A 168 1.88 14.95 22.11
C SER A 168 0.51 15.23 21.48
N TYR A 169 -0.06 14.27 20.75
CA TYR A 169 -1.44 14.36 20.29
C TYR A 169 -2.46 14.38 21.45
N LEU A 170 -2.25 13.53 22.46
CA LEU A 170 -3.13 13.48 23.64
C LEU A 170 -3.07 14.73 24.52
N ASP A 171 -1.94 15.45 24.51
CA ASP A 171 -1.75 16.72 25.22
C ASP A 171 -2.43 17.92 24.54
N ASP A 172 -2.94 17.74 23.31
CA ASP A 172 -3.42 18.84 22.45
C ASP A 172 -2.35 19.92 22.18
N ASP A 173 -1.06 19.61 22.38
CA ASP A 173 0.07 20.46 22.03
C ASP A 173 0.46 20.22 20.57
N MET A 174 -0.23 20.92 19.67
CA MET A 174 -0.01 20.79 18.23
C MET A 174 1.43 21.17 17.82
N ASP A 175 2.09 22.11 18.50
CA ASP A 175 3.48 22.47 18.20
C ASP A 175 4.43 21.32 18.55
N LYS A 176 4.24 20.67 19.71
CA LYS A 176 4.98 19.46 20.10
C LYS A 176 4.67 18.31 19.16
N PHE A 177 3.40 18.10 18.82
CA PHE A 177 2.96 17.06 17.87
C PHE A 177 3.68 17.18 16.52
N LEU A 178 3.71 18.38 15.94
CA LEU A 178 4.37 18.62 14.65
C LEU A 178 5.89 18.38 14.73
N ALA A 179 6.53 18.77 15.83
CA ALA A 179 7.96 18.51 16.03
C ALA A 179 8.27 17.01 16.13
N GLU A 180 7.45 16.26 16.88
CA GLU A 180 7.57 14.80 16.99
C GLU A 180 7.21 14.09 15.67
N ALA A 181 6.28 14.63 14.89
CA ALA A 181 5.90 14.14 13.58
C ALA A 181 7.07 14.21 12.60
N GLU A 182 7.75 15.36 12.51
CA GLU A 182 8.96 15.52 11.70
C GLU A 182 10.07 14.56 12.13
N GLN A 183 10.27 14.38 13.43
CA GLN A 183 11.27 13.45 13.95
C GLN A 183 10.93 12.00 13.63
N THR A 184 9.64 11.64 13.69
CA THR A 184 9.13 10.33 13.32
C THR A 184 9.34 10.07 11.83
N ILE A 185 9.02 11.03 10.96
CA ILE A 185 9.28 10.97 9.51
C ILE A 185 10.77 10.73 9.24
N LYS A 186 11.67 11.51 9.85
CA LYS A 186 13.12 11.35 9.69
C LYS A 186 13.60 9.98 10.14
N THR A 187 13.07 9.47 11.25
CA THR A 187 13.40 8.15 11.79
C THR A 187 12.90 7.04 10.87
N ALA A 188 11.67 7.16 10.37
CA ALA A 188 11.05 6.25 9.43
C ALA A 188 11.86 6.18 8.12
N GLN A 189 12.16 7.32 7.49
CA GLN A 189 12.95 7.39 6.27
C GLN A 189 14.34 6.74 6.41
N LYS A 190 15.01 6.94 7.56
CA LYS A 190 16.30 6.29 7.86
C LYS A 190 16.19 4.77 7.99
N ALA A 191 15.05 4.27 8.49
CA ALA A 191 14.81 2.83 8.63
C ALA A 191 14.59 2.12 7.28
N GLY A 192 14.10 2.84 6.26
CA GLY A 192 14.05 2.36 4.87
C GLY A 192 13.10 1.18 4.64
N SER A 193 12.02 1.08 5.41
CA SER A 193 11.00 0.03 5.28
C SER A 193 9.79 0.53 4.46
N HIS A 194 9.06 -0.38 3.80
CA HIS A 194 7.78 -0.03 3.15
C HIS A 194 6.80 0.64 4.13
N TYR A 195 6.84 0.21 5.40
CA TYR A 195 6.04 0.78 6.47
C TYR A 195 6.38 2.23 6.80
N SER A 196 7.67 2.59 6.71
CA SER A 196 8.07 3.96 6.91
C SER A 196 7.52 4.88 5.83
N GLU A 197 7.27 4.39 4.61
CA GLU A 197 6.64 5.20 3.56
C GLU A 197 5.17 5.49 3.89
N TYR A 198 4.40 4.50 4.33
CA TYR A 198 3.01 4.74 4.79
C TYR A 198 2.91 5.65 6.00
N LEU A 199 3.83 5.53 6.96
CA LEU A 199 3.87 6.44 8.10
C LEU A 199 4.21 7.86 7.67
N VAL A 200 5.15 8.02 6.73
CA VAL A 200 5.45 9.32 6.15
C VAL A 200 4.23 9.88 5.41
N GLU A 201 3.55 9.07 4.61
CA GLU A 201 2.34 9.47 3.89
C GLU A 201 1.17 9.84 4.82
N ALA A 202 0.99 9.12 5.92
CA ALA A 202 -0.07 9.40 6.89
C ALA A 202 0.23 10.64 7.75
N ILE A 203 1.50 10.90 8.05
CA ILE A 203 1.93 12.00 8.92
C ILE A 203 2.16 13.29 8.12
N ALA A 204 2.64 13.20 6.87
CA ALA A 204 3.00 14.37 6.05
C ALA A 204 1.85 15.38 5.90
N PRO A 205 0.60 14.98 5.61
CA PRO A 205 -0.52 15.92 5.55
C PRO A 205 -0.75 16.63 6.88
N LEU A 206 -0.51 15.96 8.02
CA LEU A 206 -0.64 16.55 9.34
C LEU A 206 0.45 17.58 9.61
N THR A 207 1.67 17.34 9.12
CA THR A 207 2.75 18.34 9.17
C THR A 207 2.51 19.51 8.21
N ASP A 208 1.79 19.27 7.11
CA ASP A 208 1.40 20.27 6.13
C ASP A 208 0.24 21.16 6.61
N ILE A 209 -0.50 20.77 7.67
CA ILE A 209 -1.52 21.63 8.32
C ILE A 209 -0.90 22.94 8.84
N ARG A 210 0.42 22.99 9.09
CA ARG A 210 1.13 24.23 9.46
C ARG A 210 1.31 25.22 8.29
N GLY A 211 0.87 24.84 7.09
CA GLY A 211 0.89 25.65 5.89
C GLY A 211 1.80 25.01 4.87
N GLU A 212 1.23 24.71 3.69
CA GLU A 212 1.89 24.52 2.40
C GLU A 212 3.41 24.36 2.56
N GLN A 213 3.89 23.18 2.99
CA GLN A 213 5.31 22.91 2.91
C GLN A 213 5.63 22.86 1.42
N LYS A 214 6.03 24.02 0.92
CA LYS A 214 6.54 24.23 -0.41
C LYS A 214 7.81 23.39 -0.50
N GLU A 215 7.67 22.17 -0.99
CA GLU A 215 8.77 21.23 -1.26
C GLU A 215 9.83 21.98 -2.06
N GLY A 216 10.97 22.29 -1.44
CA GLY A 216 11.97 23.18 -2.03
C GLY A 216 12.49 22.65 -3.36
N VAL A 217 12.97 23.54 -4.25
CA VAL A 217 13.53 23.15 -5.56
C VAL A 217 14.61 22.07 -5.43
N ASP A 218 15.47 22.16 -4.42
CA ASP A 218 16.54 21.17 -4.18
C ASP A 218 15.98 19.79 -3.79
N GLU A 219 14.87 19.74 -3.07
CA GLU A 219 14.19 18.50 -2.68
C GLU A 219 13.53 17.82 -3.87
N ILE A 220 12.82 18.61 -4.70
CA ILE A 220 12.25 18.13 -5.97
C ILE A 220 13.38 17.56 -6.85
N ARG A 221 14.51 18.26 -6.97
CA ARG A 221 15.68 17.76 -7.72
C ARG A 221 16.22 16.47 -7.13
N ALA A 222 16.31 16.35 -5.81
CA ALA A 222 16.74 15.11 -5.16
C ALA A 222 15.76 13.95 -5.46
N ARG A 223 14.44 14.20 -5.48
CA ARG A 223 13.42 13.21 -5.89
C ARG A 223 13.59 12.81 -7.35
N ILE A 224 13.80 13.77 -8.27
CA ILE A 224 14.12 13.50 -9.69
C ILE A 224 15.34 12.58 -9.80
N GLN A 225 16.43 12.84 -9.06
CA GLN A 225 17.63 12.00 -9.11
C GLN A 225 17.37 10.58 -8.59
N ARG A 226 16.56 10.41 -7.54
CA ARG A 226 16.15 9.08 -7.06
C ARG A 226 15.33 8.33 -8.11
N ALA A 227 14.37 8.99 -8.76
CA ALA A 227 13.57 8.38 -9.83
C ALA A 227 14.41 8.01 -11.06
N LYS A 228 15.47 8.78 -11.38
CA LYS A 228 16.45 8.41 -12.42
C LYS A 228 17.27 7.19 -12.04
N ALA A 229 17.68 7.08 -10.77
CA ALA A 229 18.52 5.99 -10.30
C ALA A 229 17.75 4.67 -10.11
N ASN A 230 16.46 4.75 -9.78
CA ASN A 230 15.62 3.60 -9.49
C ASN A 230 14.17 3.83 -10.00
N PRO A 231 13.92 3.75 -11.31
CA PRO A 231 12.60 4.04 -11.87
C PRO A 231 11.51 3.07 -11.38
N ASP A 232 11.86 1.80 -11.14
CA ASP A 232 10.91 0.77 -10.70
C ASP A 232 10.41 0.96 -9.25
N ALA A 233 11.10 1.80 -8.47
CA ALA A 233 10.63 2.19 -7.13
C ALA A 233 9.52 3.25 -7.17
N PHE A 234 9.17 3.79 -8.34
CA PHE A 234 8.13 4.79 -8.50
C PHE A 234 7.08 4.29 -9.48
N TYR A 235 5.92 3.91 -8.95
CA TYR A 235 4.73 3.71 -9.78
C TYR A 235 4.31 5.05 -10.42
N GLU A 236 4.32 6.12 -9.64
CA GLU A 236 3.98 7.47 -10.09
C GLU A 236 4.94 8.50 -9.50
N PHE A 237 5.26 9.53 -10.30
CA PHE A 237 6.01 10.70 -9.84
C PHE A 237 5.04 11.87 -9.67
N GLU A 238 4.70 12.17 -8.41
CA GLU A 238 3.86 13.33 -8.07
C GLU A 238 4.62 14.64 -8.26
N VAL A 239 3.94 15.62 -8.84
CA VAL A 239 4.49 16.93 -9.17
C VAL A 239 3.56 18.00 -8.58
N PRO A 240 4.06 18.86 -7.67
CA PRO A 240 3.27 19.94 -7.10
C PRO A 240 2.99 21.05 -8.14
N ASP A 241 2.20 22.06 -7.79
CA ASP A 241 1.94 23.22 -8.67
C ASP A 241 3.17 24.13 -8.84
N LEU A 242 4.15 23.66 -9.60
CA LEU A 242 5.46 24.30 -9.78
C LEU A 242 5.38 25.71 -10.32
N VAL A 243 4.44 26.02 -11.22
CA VAL A 243 4.29 27.36 -11.81
C VAL A 243 3.84 28.36 -10.75
N THR A 244 2.86 28.00 -9.92
CA THR A 244 2.41 28.87 -8.82
C THR A 244 3.50 29.02 -7.75
N LEU A 245 4.22 27.93 -7.44
CA LEU A 245 5.24 27.92 -6.39
C LEU A 245 6.53 28.63 -6.81
N TYR A 246 7.01 28.43 -8.03
CA TYR A 246 8.36 28.83 -8.45
C TYR A 246 8.42 29.76 -9.66
N GLY A 247 7.27 30.03 -10.28
CA GLY A 247 7.20 30.73 -11.56
C GLY A 247 7.51 29.81 -12.74
N GLU A 248 7.13 30.26 -13.93
CA GLU A 248 7.18 29.45 -15.15
C GLU A 248 8.60 29.01 -15.55
N ASP A 249 9.60 29.88 -15.41
CA ASP A 249 10.99 29.59 -15.82
C ASP A 249 11.61 28.44 -15.01
N GLU A 250 11.49 28.47 -13.67
CA GLU A 250 12.03 27.42 -12.80
C GLU A 250 11.18 26.13 -12.91
N ALA A 251 9.85 26.28 -12.99
CA ALA A 251 8.95 25.14 -13.22
C ALA A 251 9.30 24.41 -14.53
N ARG A 252 9.58 25.16 -15.60
CA ARG A 252 10.00 24.61 -16.88
C ARG A 252 11.29 23.80 -16.75
N ALA A 253 12.31 24.33 -16.08
CA ALA A 253 13.57 23.63 -15.88
C ALA A 253 13.39 22.28 -15.17
N LEU A 254 12.55 22.25 -14.12
CA LEU A 254 12.23 21.01 -13.39
C LEU A 254 11.41 20.04 -14.25
N LEU A 255 10.34 20.52 -14.89
CA LEU A 255 9.46 19.69 -15.73
C LEU A 255 10.21 19.08 -16.92
N GLU A 256 11.16 19.81 -17.51
CA GLU A 256 12.02 19.31 -18.57
C GLU A 256 12.85 18.08 -18.18
N GLU A 257 13.16 17.92 -16.89
CA GLU A 257 13.79 16.71 -16.34
C GLU A 257 12.76 15.63 -15.97
N ILE A 258 11.60 16.03 -15.44
CA ILE A 258 10.55 15.12 -14.95
C ILE A 258 9.88 14.37 -16.11
N VAL A 259 9.51 15.05 -17.20
CA VAL A 259 8.71 14.44 -18.28
C VAL A 259 9.42 13.27 -18.97
N VAL A 260 10.76 13.28 -18.98
CA VAL A 260 11.62 12.26 -19.62
C VAL A 260 12.04 11.13 -18.68
N LEU A 261 11.57 11.13 -17.42
CA LEU A 261 11.81 10.01 -16.50
C LEU A 261 11.30 8.68 -17.08
N SER A 262 11.75 7.56 -16.55
CA SER A 262 11.28 6.22 -16.95
C SER A 262 10.23 5.62 -16.00
N VAL A 263 9.71 6.43 -15.07
CA VAL A 263 8.58 6.07 -14.18
C VAL A 263 7.29 5.87 -14.98
N GLU A 264 6.37 5.05 -14.48
CA GLU A 264 5.12 4.70 -15.19
C GLU A 264 4.18 5.92 -15.32
N GLY A 265 3.90 6.61 -14.22
CA GLY A 265 3.03 7.79 -14.17
C GLY A 265 3.76 9.11 -13.84
N ILE A 266 3.16 10.23 -14.25
CA ILE A 266 3.44 11.56 -13.70
C ILE A 266 2.11 12.13 -13.25
N GLY A 267 1.97 12.34 -11.95
CA GLY A 267 0.78 12.91 -11.32
C GLY A 267 0.95 14.41 -11.14
N ILE A 268 -0.03 15.20 -11.57
CA ILE A 268 -0.15 16.64 -11.25
C ILE A 268 -1.58 16.84 -10.77
N GLU A 269 -1.84 16.68 -9.47
CA GLU A 269 -3.20 16.79 -8.93
C GLU A 269 -3.78 18.19 -9.06
N VAL A 270 -2.95 19.20 -8.74
CA VAL A 270 -3.32 20.63 -8.71
C VAL A 270 -2.38 21.48 -9.57
N GLY A 271 -2.91 22.58 -10.12
CA GLY A 271 -2.12 23.56 -10.89
C GLY A 271 -2.26 23.41 -12.41
N ASP A 272 -3.34 23.96 -12.97
CA ASP A 272 -3.60 23.90 -14.42
C ASP A 272 -2.46 24.49 -15.26
N ALA A 273 -1.83 25.57 -14.77
CA ALA A 273 -0.69 26.19 -15.44
C ALA A 273 0.53 25.24 -15.49
N THR A 274 0.81 24.52 -14.39
CA THR A 274 1.86 23.51 -14.33
C THR A 274 1.55 22.34 -15.26
N ARG A 275 0.30 21.86 -15.26
CA ARG A 275 -0.13 20.76 -16.13
C ARG A 275 -0.05 21.14 -17.61
N GLN A 276 -0.44 22.35 -17.97
CA GLN A 276 -0.35 22.85 -19.35
C GLN A 276 1.11 23.02 -19.78
N LEU A 277 1.98 23.55 -18.90
CA LEU A 277 3.41 23.65 -19.16
C LEU A 277 4.05 22.27 -19.37
N ALA A 278 3.73 21.29 -18.52
CA ALA A 278 4.20 19.91 -18.66
C ALA A 278 3.73 19.28 -19.99
N THR A 279 2.48 19.54 -20.39
CA THR A 279 1.92 19.07 -21.67
C THR A 279 2.72 19.61 -22.86
N ARG A 280 2.99 20.92 -22.90
CA ARG A 280 3.80 21.54 -23.97
C ARG A 280 5.22 20.98 -24.01
N ILE A 281 5.87 20.87 -22.85
CA ILE A 281 7.24 20.31 -22.76
C ILE A 281 7.26 18.85 -23.23
N ALA A 282 6.28 18.03 -22.85
CA ALA A 282 6.19 16.64 -23.29
C ALA A 282 6.04 16.53 -24.81
N THR A 283 5.26 17.43 -25.43
CA THR A 283 5.12 17.51 -26.90
C THR A 283 6.44 17.93 -27.56
N GLU A 284 7.12 18.95 -27.01
CA GLU A 284 8.43 19.41 -27.50
C GLU A 284 9.51 18.32 -27.40
N LYS A 285 9.46 17.51 -26.33
CA LYS A 285 10.41 16.42 -26.05
C LYS A 285 9.89 15.05 -26.46
N ILE A 286 8.92 14.97 -27.40
CA ILE A 286 8.26 13.71 -27.76
C ILE A 286 9.25 12.59 -28.09
N ASP A 287 10.36 12.91 -28.77
CA ASP A 287 11.39 11.95 -29.18
C ASP A 287 12.23 11.43 -28.00
N ASP A 288 12.39 12.21 -26.94
CA ASP A 288 13.18 11.89 -25.75
C ASP A 288 12.38 11.15 -24.66
N LEU A 289 11.04 11.12 -24.76
CA LEU A 289 10.21 10.40 -23.79
C LEU A 289 10.56 8.89 -23.80
N ALA A 290 10.75 8.31 -22.61
CA ALA A 290 11.03 6.89 -22.43
C ALA A 290 9.76 6.02 -22.45
N VAL A 291 8.67 6.55 -21.92
CA VAL A 291 7.34 5.92 -21.86
C VAL A 291 6.28 6.89 -22.41
N PRO A 292 5.13 6.40 -22.89
CA PRO A 292 4.07 7.29 -23.34
C PRO A 292 3.43 8.01 -22.15
N ARG A 293 3.49 9.35 -22.14
CA ARG A 293 2.94 10.19 -21.07
C ARG A 293 1.44 10.47 -21.22
N TRP A 294 0.64 9.41 -21.31
CA TRP A 294 -0.82 9.53 -21.50
C TRP A 294 -1.53 10.29 -20.39
N GLY A 295 -1.04 10.21 -19.14
CA GLY A 295 -1.59 10.95 -18.01
C GLY A 295 -1.52 12.48 -18.15
N LEU A 296 -0.64 12.99 -19.04
CA LEU A 296 -0.56 14.43 -19.34
C LEU A 296 -1.57 14.88 -20.41
N VAL A 297 -2.36 13.97 -21.00
CA VAL A 297 -3.48 14.32 -21.88
C VAL A 297 -4.77 14.33 -21.04
N TRP A 298 -5.17 15.51 -20.59
CA TRP A 298 -6.22 15.67 -19.57
C TRP A 298 -7.39 16.55 -20.02
N ALA A 299 -7.23 17.32 -21.10
CA ALA A 299 -8.25 18.22 -21.65
C ALA A 299 -8.40 18.08 -23.17
N VAL A 300 -9.47 18.65 -23.71
CA VAL A 300 -9.73 18.71 -25.16
C VAL A 300 -9.43 20.13 -25.67
N ASP A 301 -8.15 20.48 -25.67
CA ASP A 301 -7.62 21.74 -26.19
C ASP A 301 -6.48 21.51 -27.17
N GLU A 302 -5.97 22.58 -27.79
CA GLU A 302 -4.95 22.51 -28.84
C GLU A 302 -3.65 21.84 -28.35
N ASP A 303 -3.17 22.19 -27.16
CA ASP A 303 -1.92 21.65 -26.59
C ASP A 303 -2.06 20.14 -26.28
N ASN A 304 -3.17 19.73 -25.66
CA ASN A 304 -3.44 18.34 -25.31
C ASN A 304 -3.68 17.47 -26.55
N MET A 305 -4.39 17.98 -27.55
CA MET A 305 -4.60 17.28 -28.82
C MET A 305 -3.27 17.08 -29.57
N ALA A 306 -2.40 18.09 -29.58
CA ALA A 306 -1.07 17.98 -30.17
C ALA A 306 -0.23 16.91 -29.45
N LEU A 307 -0.26 16.87 -28.11
CA LEU A 307 0.42 15.82 -27.35
C LEU A 307 -0.14 14.43 -27.67
N TYR A 308 -1.47 14.28 -27.69
CA TYR A 308 -2.13 13.01 -28.01
C TYR A 308 -1.69 12.47 -29.38
N GLU A 309 -1.73 13.30 -30.42
CA GLU A 309 -1.34 12.90 -31.77
C GLU A 309 0.15 12.53 -31.84
N ALA A 310 1.00 13.29 -31.14
CA ALA A 310 2.43 13.01 -31.07
C ALA A 310 2.73 11.67 -30.37
N LEU A 311 2.03 11.39 -29.26
CA LEU A 311 2.11 10.11 -28.55
C LEU A 311 1.58 8.95 -29.37
N ASP A 312 0.42 9.08 -30.02
CA ASP A 312 -0.15 8.04 -30.88
C ASP A 312 0.78 7.71 -32.05
N LYS A 313 1.35 8.75 -32.68
CA LYS A 313 2.32 8.57 -33.76
C LYS A 313 3.58 7.82 -33.30
N LYS A 314 4.12 8.12 -32.13
CA LYS A 314 5.35 7.49 -31.61
C LYS A 314 5.10 6.09 -31.04
N TYR A 315 4.01 5.91 -30.30
CA TYR A 315 3.77 4.72 -29.47
C TYR A 315 2.58 3.87 -29.91
N GLY A 316 1.59 4.44 -30.61
CA GLY A 316 0.37 3.75 -31.05
C GLY A 316 0.59 2.76 -32.19
N GLN A 317 1.68 2.88 -32.94
CA GLN A 317 1.98 2.00 -34.09
C GLN A 317 2.67 0.68 -33.74
N LYS A 318 2.63 0.22 -32.48
CA LYS A 318 3.04 -1.17 -32.17
C LYS A 318 2.11 -2.12 -32.91
N LYS A 319 2.60 -2.60 -34.07
CA LYS A 319 1.92 -3.53 -34.98
C LYS A 319 1.20 -4.60 -34.18
N LYS A 320 -0.08 -4.81 -34.50
CA LYS A 320 -0.80 -6.05 -34.18
C LYS A 320 0.18 -7.21 -34.37
N PRO A 321 0.38 -8.07 -33.37
CA PRO A 321 1.24 -9.24 -33.54
C PRO A 321 0.75 -9.94 -34.79
N GLN A 322 1.61 -9.98 -35.80
CA GLN A 322 1.35 -10.72 -37.01
C GLN A 322 1.21 -12.16 -36.52
N ALA A 323 -0.01 -12.69 -36.60
CA ALA A 323 -0.34 -14.04 -36.17
C ALA A 323 0.37 -15.05 -37.08
N GLU A 324 1.67 -15.18 -36.94
CA GLU A 324 2.45 -16.29 -37.45
C GLU A 324 2.52 -17.30 -36.30
N GLY A 325 1.75 -18.38 -36.45
CA GLY A 325 1.41 -19.32 -35.40
C GLY A 325 2.62 -19.97 -34.73
N GLY A 326 2.72 -19.79 -33.42
CA GLY A 326 3.56 -20.55 -32.51
C GLY A 326 3.14 -20.25 -31.07
N ASP A 327 2.89 -21.30 -30.27
CA ASP A 327 2.39 -21.23 -28.89
C ASP A 327 3.24 -20.36 -27.94
N GLU A 328 4.46 -19.99 -28.32
CA GLU A 328 5.33 -19.10 -27.53
C GLU A 328 4.88 -17.62 -27.57
N GLY A 329 4.09 -17.21 -28.57
CA GLY A 329 3.62 -15.82 -28.71
C GLY A 329 2.61 -15.37 -27.65
N LEU A 330 1.94 -16.32 -26.98
CA LEU A 330 0.89 -15.99 -26.00
C LEU A 330 1.47 -15.46 -24.69
N VAL A 331 2.64 -15.95 -24.26
CA VAL A 331 3.29 -15.53 -23.00
C VAL A 331 3.87 -14.12 -23.11
N ASP A 332 4.49 -13.79 -24.25
CA ASP A 332 4.97 -12.43 -24.51
C ASP A 332 3.81 -11.45 -24.74
N MET A 333 2.72 -11.89 -25.36
CA MET A 333 1.49 -11.09 -25.49
C MET A 333 0.85 -10.81 -24.13
N ILE A 334 0.83 -11.77 -23.19
CA ILE A 334 0.33 -11.57 -21.82
C ILE A 334 1.21 -10.56 -21.05
N LYS A 335 2.53 -10.62 -21.19
CA LYS A 335 3.44 -9.63 -20.58
C LYS A 335 3.29 -8.23 -21.18
N GLN A 336 3.03 -8.12 -22.49
CA GLN A 336 2.83 -6.83 -23.16
C GLN A 336 1.45 -6.21 -22.92
N LEU A 337 0.40 -7.02 -22.78
CA LEU A 337 -0.95 -6.55 -22.47
C LEU A 337 -1.16 -6.29 -20.97
N GLY A 338 -0.35 -6.91 -20.10
CA GLY A 338 -0.35 -6.64 -18.65
C GLY A 338 0.08 -5.22 -18.26
N GLY A 339 0.76 -4.48 -19.15
CA GLY A 339 1.17 -3.09 -18.92
C GLY A 339 0.14 -2.02 -19.32
N PHE A 340 -1.09 -2.41 -19.70
CA PHE A 340 -2.11 -1.46 -20.18
C PHE A 340 -3.49 -1.61 -19.51
N GLY A 341 -3.62 -2.28 -18.36
CA GLY A 341 -4.96 -2.52 -17.82
C GLY A 341 -5.11 -3.11 -16.42
N GLN A 342 -4.29 -2.75 -15.43
CA GLN A 342 -4.62 -3.01 -14.02
C GLN A 342 -5.15 -1.80 -13.24
N SER A 343 -5.26 -0.61 -13.84
CA SER A 343 -5.65 0.62 -13.13
C SER A 343 -7.04 1.18 -13.49
N ARG A 344 -7.95 0.35 -14.03
CA ARG A 344 -9.40 0.62 -13.90
C ARG A 344 -10.12 -0.64 -13.46
N GLY A 345 -10.35 -0.74 -12.15
CA GLY A 345 -11.44 -1.53 -11.61
C GLY A 345 -12.74 -1.01 -12.21
N PHE A 346 -13.20 -1.66 -13.28
CA PHE A 346 -14.59 -1.59 -13.70
C PHE A 346 -15.36 -2.40 -12.66
N ASP A 347 -15.90 -1.73 -11.65
CA ASP A 347 -16.84 -2.32 -10.70
C ASP A 347 -18.19 -2.53 -11.40
N PRO A 348 -18.62 -3.77 -11.68
CA PRO A 348 -19.86 -4.01 -12.41
C PRO A 348 -21.12 -3.86 -11.55
N TYR A 349 -21.04 -3.36 -10.30
CA TYR A 349 -22.18 -3.34 -9.37
C TYR A 349 -22.94 -2.00 -9.25
N TYR A 350 -22.64 -0.97 -10.04
CA TYR A 350 -23.28 0.35 -9.92
C TYR A 350 -24.30 0.71 -11.03
N ASP A 351 -25.00 -0.28 -11.60
CA ASP A 351 -26.01 -0.02 -12.64
C ASP A 351 -27.37 -0.66 -12.32
N ASN A 352 -27.93 -0.35 -11.14
CA ASN A 352 -29.35 -0.58 -10.83
C ASN A 352 -29.89 0.47 -9.86
N TYR A 353 -29.91 1.73 -10.29
CA TYR A 353 -30.91 2.68 -9.82
C TYR A 353 -31.37 3.53 -11.00
N GLU A 354 -32.59 3.24 -11.45
CA GLU A 354 -33.39 4.09 -12.33
C GLU A 354 -34.80 4.24 -11.69
N PRO A 355 -35.54 5.30 -12.06
CA PRO A 355 -35.86 6.45 -11.19
C PRO A 355 -37.01 6.31 -10.19
#